data_AF-A0A1H6FCX6-F1
#
_entry.id   AF-A0A1H6FCX6-F1
#
_cell.length_a   1.000
_cell.length_b   1.000
_cell.length_c   1.000
_cell.angle_alpha   90.00
_cell.angle_beta   90.00
_cell.angle_gamma   90.00
#
_symmetry.space_group_name_H-M   'P 1'
#
loop_
_entity.id
_entity.type
_entity.pdbx_description
1 polymer ?
#
loop_
_entity_poly.entity_id
_entity_poly.type
_entity_poly.pdbx_seq_one_letter_code
_entity_poly.pdbx_strand_id
1 'polypeptide(L)'
;MAIGEQVQMRVGQSWMHDEFLNISAETEILIGEISGPVGKSFAQLFGSQLDGQYCVLAKLNKKIQVRPNTLVINKADIDDQRHQELFRTVIQTAVAHGVLDCVRNSEIPKKKANDLVIIANIWLDPEVCEREGLDEKQIFTLYRDNAAKAVHKALCYEPSVDWLLEKQDNLLHQ
;
A
#
# COMPACT_ATOMS: atom_id res chain seq x y z
N MET A 1 1.30 8.54 15.85
CA MET A 1 0.48 7.69 16.75
C MET A 1 1.03 7.79 18.17
N ALA A 2 0.19 8.05 19.16
CA ALA A 2 0.63 8.16 20.55
C ALA A 2 0.90 6.77 21.17
N ILE A 3 1.79 6.71 22.16
CA ILE A 3 2.06 5.47 22.90
C ILE A 3 0.79 5.09 23.69
N GLY A 4 0.26 3.88 23.44
CA GLY A 4 -0.97 3.38 24.07
C GLY A 4 -2.25 3.62 23.27
N GLU A 5 -2.19 4.38 22.18
CA GLU A 5 -3.32 4.58 21.28
C GLU A 5 -3.70 3.25 20.59
N GLN A 6 -5.00 2.90 20.60
CA GLN A 6 -5.53 1.78 19.83
C GLN A 6 -6.02 2.29 18.47
N VAL A 7 -5.55 1.66 17.39
CA VAL A 7 -6.01 2.00 16.02
C VAL A 7 -7.10 1.01 15.62
N GLN A 8 -8.37 1.34 15.85
CA GLN A 8 -9.46 0.45 15.44
C GLN A 8 -9.44 0.19 13.93
N MET A 9 -9.47 1.28 13.15
CA MET A 9 -9.32 1.26 11.71
C MET A 9 -8.97 2.67 11.26
N ARG A 10 -7.99 2.79 10.36
CA ARG A 10 -7.67 4.01 9.62
C ARG A 10 -7.56 3.68 8.14
N VAL A 11 -7.91 4.66 7.32
CA VAL A 11 -7.91 4.55 5.87
C VAL A 11 -6.96 5.61 5.32
N GLY A 12 -6.14 5.24 4.35
CA GLY A 12 -5.27 6.18 3.66
C GLY A 12 -5.20 5.88 2.19
N GLN A 13 -4.95 6.93 1.40
CA GLN A 13 -4.81 6.85 -0.05
C GLN A 13 -3.65 7.74 -0.51
N SER A 14 -2.88 7.23 -1.45
CA SER A 14 -1.85 8.01 -2.15
C SER A 14 -1.88 7.70 -3.63
N TRP A 15 -1.75 8.75 -4.43
CA TRP A 15 -1.45 8.68 -5.85
C TRP A 15 -0.18 9.49 -6.10
N MET A 16 0.70 8.98 -6.96
CA MET A 16 1.93 9.63 -7.40
C MET A 16 2.14 9.35 -8.87
N HIS A 17 2.59 10.36 -9.62
CA HIS A 17 3.05 10.20 -10.99
C HIS A 17 4.55 10.48 -11.06
N ASP A 18 5.27 9.62 -11.76
CA ASP A 18 6.67 9.85 -12.09
C ASP A 18 6.73 10.36 -13.53
N GLU A 19 7.09 11.62 -13.72
CA GLU A 19 7.15 12.28 -15.04
C GLU A 19 8.21 11.65 -15.96
N PHE A 20 9.28 11.07 -15.40
CA PHE A 20 10.36 10.49 -16.19
C PHE A 20 10.00 9.10 -16.71
N LEU A 21 9.45 8.26 -15.85
CA LEU A 21 8.88 6.97 -16.25
C LEU A 21 7.58 7.14 -17.04
N ASN A 22 6.87 8.25 -16.79
CA ASN A 22 5.52 8.53 -17.24
C ASN A 22 4.58 7.36 -16.93
N ILE A 23 4.60 6.96 -15.65
CA ILE A 23 3.68 5.99 -15.04
C ILE A 23 3.20 6.53 -13.70
N SER A 24 2.06 6.03 -13.26
CA SER A 24 1.48 6.38 -11.98
C SER A 24 1.51 5.21 -11.00
N ALA A 25 1.40 5.52 -9.71
CA ALA A 25 1.23 4.54 -8.64
C ALA A 25 0.09 4.98 -7.74
N GLU A 26 -0.83 4.06 -7.48
CA GLU A 26 -1.93 4.29 -6.54
C GLU A 26 -2.00 3.19 -5.49
N THR A 27 -2.02 3.62 -4.23
CA THR A 27 -2.12 2.76 -3.06
C THR A 27 -3.23 3.25 -2.16
N GLU A 28 -4.16 2.34 -1.84
CA GLU A 28 -5.17 2.51 -0.81
C GLU A 28 -4.92 1.50 0.30
N ILE A 29 -5.00 1.92 1.56
CA ILE A 29 -4.72 1.04 2.69
C ILE A 29 -5.77 1.13 3.77
N LEU A 30 -6.00 -0.01 4.41
CA LEU A 30 -6.56 -0.11 5.75
C LEU A 30 -5.45 -0.48 6.72
N ILE A 31 -5.36 0.21 7.85
CA ILE A 31 -4.49 -0.18 8.97
C ILE A 31 -5.29 -0.21 10.28
N GLY A 32 -5.06 -1.24 11.10
CA GLY A 32 -5.71 -1.35 12.41
C GLY A 32 -5.20 -2.50 13.25
N GLU A 33 -5.72 -2.62 14.48
CA GLU A 33 -5.37 -3.69 15.41
C GLU A 33 -5.75 -5.06 14.83
N ILE A 34 -4.86 -6.05 15.00
CA ILE A 34 -5.03 -7.45 14.58
C ILE A 34 -6.20 -8.14 15.29
N SER A 35 -6.56 -7.68 16.50
CA SER A 35 -7.73 -8.14 17.24
C SER A 35 -9.03 -7.42 16.83
N GLY A 36 -8.95 -6.43 15.95
CA GLY A 36 -10.04 -5.55 15.55
C GLY A 36 -10.70 -5.94 14.22
N PRO A 37 -11.57 -5.06 13.67
CA PRO A 37 -12.25 -5.31 12.40
C PRO A 37 -11.30 -5.50 11.23
N VAL A 38 -10.18 -4.75 11.18
CA VAL A 38 -9.17 -4.90 10.12
C VAL A 38 -8.50 -6.27 10.21
N GLY A 39 -8.19 -6.76 11.41
CA GLY A 39 -7.69 -8.12 11.63
C GLY A 39 -8.63 -9.22 11.15
N LYS A 40 -9.94 -9.06 11.39
CA LYS A 40 -10.95 -10.00 10.87
C LYS A 40 -10.99 -10.00 9.33
N SER A 41 -11.01 -8.83 8.71
CA SER A 41 -10.98 -8.70 7.25
C SER A 41 -9.69 -9.26 6.67
N PHE A 42 -8.54 -9.01 7.32
CA PHE A 42 -7.25 -9.57 6.93
C PHE A 42 -7.31 -11.10 6.91
N ALA A 43 -7.82 -11.73 7.98
CA ALA A 43 -7.92 -13.18 8.05
C ALA A 43 -8.84 -13.75 6.96
N GLN A 44 -9.96 -13.09 6.69
CA GLN A 44 -10.90 -13.50 5.64
C GLN A 44 -10.26 -13.40 4.24
N LEU A 45 -9.63 -12.28 3.92
CA LEU A 45 -8.97 -12.07 2.62
C LEU A 45 -7.77 -13.01 2.43
N PHE A 46 -6.98 -13.23 3.48
CA PHE A 46 -5.85 -14.16 3.40
C PHE A 46 -6.31 -15.60 3.15
N GLY A 47 -7.42 -16.01 3.77
CA GLY A 47 -8.02 -17.34 3.58
C GLY A 47 -8.83 -17.50 2.28
N SER A 48 -9.15 -16.43 1.58
CA SER A 48 -10.00 -16.44 0.39
C SER A 48 -9.21 -15.96 -0.82
N GLN A 49 -8.73 -16.90 -1.63
CA GLN A 49 -8.05 -16.60 -2.90
C GLN A 49 -9.08 -16.69 -4.03
N LEU A 50 -9.24 -15.61 -4.79
CA LEU A 50 -10.15 -15.53 -5.94
C LEU A 50 -9.32 -15.58 -7.23
N ASP A 51 -9.88 -16.18 -8.28
CA ASP A 51 -9.24 -16.19 -9.59
C ASP A 51 -9.05 -14.76 -10.10
N GLY A 52 -7.88 -14.47 -10.68
CA GLY A 52 -7.50 -13.13 -11.15
C GLY A 52 -7.05 -12.14 -10.05
N GLN A 53 -7.33 -12.46 -8.78
CA GLN A 53 -6.92 -11.63 -7.64
C GLN A 53 -5.62 -12.18 -7.01
N TYR A 54 -4.59 -11.36 -7.03
CA TYR A 54 -3.46 -11.47 -6.13
C TYR A 54 -3.83 -10.98 -4.74
N CYS A 55 -3.76 -11.86 -3.75
CA CYS A 55 -3.87 -11.49 -2.34
C CYS A 55 -2.77 -12.19 -1.54
N VAL A 56 -1.65 -11.50 -1.34
CA VAL A 56 -0.41 -12.10 -0.84
C VAL A 56 0.24 -11.26 0.25
N LEU A 57 1.05 -11.89 1.10
CA LEU A 57 1.83 -11.16 2.10
C LEU A 57 2.90 -10.27 1.46
N ALA A 58 3.04 -9.05 1.96
CA ALA A 58 4.17 -8.17 1.63
C ALA A 58 5.48 -8.79 2.17
N LYS A 59 6.47 -8.91 1.29
CA LYS A 59 7.72 -9.62 1.58
C LYS A 59 8.95 -8.87 1.07
N LEU A 60 10.01 -8.89 1.87
CA LEU A 60 11.33 -8.38 1.50
C LEU A 60 12.04 -9.30 0.50
N ASN A 61 11.72 -10.60 0.53
CA ASN A 61 12.18 -11.61 -0.41
C ASN A 61 11.29 -12.86 -0.32
N LYS A 62 11.62 -13.93 -1.03
CA LYS A 62 10.83 -15.18 -1.05
C LYS A 62 10.58 -15.81 0.34
N LYS A 63 11.35 -15.47 1.37
CA LYS A 63 11.32 -16.11 2.70
C LYS A 63 10.91 -15.19 3.85
N ILE A 64 10.93 -13.87 3.67
CA ILE A 64 10.83 -12.90 4.77
C ILE A 64 9.68 -11.92 4.53
N GLN A 65 8.62 -12.04 5.32
CA GLN A 65 7.52 -11.07 5.39
C GLN A 65 7.85 -9.90 6.32
N VAL A 66 7.09 -8.80 6.23
CA VAL A 66 7.25 -7.62 7.08
C VAL A 66 6.28 -7.59 8.28
N ARG A 67 6.53 -6.63 9.17
CA ARG A 67 5.67 -6.25 10.30
C ARG A 67 5.44 -4.74 10.25
N PRO A 68 4.20 -4.22 10.39
CA PRO A 68 2.91 -4.92 10.46
C PRO A 68 2.66 -5.96 9.36
N ASN A 69 1.95 -7.04 9.71
CA ASN A 69 1.52 -8.01 8.70
C ASN A 69 0.73 -7.24 7.64
N THR A 70 1.14 -7.36 6.38
CA THR A 70 0.56 -6.57 5.30
C THR A 70 0.13 -7.49 4.17
N LEU A 71 -1.14 -7.43 3.75
CA LEU A 71 -1.59 -8.00 2.48
C LEU A 71 -1.37 -6.96 1.38
N VAL A 72 -0.87 -7.44 0.23
CA VAL A 72 -0.78 -6.70 -1.02
C VAL A 72 -1.80 -7.32 -1.97
N ILE A 73 -2.74 -6.51 -2.43
CA ILE A 73 -3.87 -6.91 -3.25
C ILE A 73 -3.89 -6.07 -4.52
N ASN A 74 -4.07 -6.68 -5.69
CA ASN A 74 -4.23 -5.91 -6.93
C ASN A 74 -5.65 -5.30 -7.02
N LYS A 75 -5.72 -4.05 -7.46
CA LYS A 75 -7.01 -3.35 -7.68
C LYS A 75 -7.68 -3.72 -9.01
N ALA A 76 -6.89 -4.02 -10.03
CA ALA A 76 -7.37 -4.33 -11.37
C ALA A 76 -6.86 -5.71 -11.79
N ASP A 77 -7.64 -6.40 -12.61
CA ASP A 77 -7.27 -7.69 -13.16
C ASP A 77 -5.93 -7.61 -13.88
N ILE A 78 -5.14 -8.67 -13.73
CA ILE A 78 -3.80 -8.74 -14.27
C ILE A 78 -3.71 -9.89 -15.27
N ASP A 79 -3.97 -9.61 -16.53
CA ASP A 79 -3.94 -10.61 -17.59
C ASP A 79 -2.57 -10.71 -18.30
N ASP A 80 -1.77 -9.64 -18.24
CA ASP A 80 -0.44 -9.60 -18.87
C ASP A 80 0.65 -10.22 -17.98
N GLN A 81 1.50 -11.07 -18.56
CA GLN A 81 2.54 -11.80 -17.81
C GLN A 81 3.56 -10.87 -17.16
N ARG A 82 3.95 -9.78 -17.84
CA ARG A 82 4.94 -8.83 -17.31
C ARG A 82 4.34 -8.04 -16.15
N HIS A 83 3.07 -7.65 -16.24
CA HIS A 83 2.35 -7.04 -15.13
C HIS A 83 2.31 -7.96 -13.91
N GLN A 84 1.98 -9.25 -14.10
CA GLN A 84 1.97 -10.24 -13.01
C GLN A 84 3.35 -10.38 -12.36
N GLU A 85 4.41 -10.43 -13.17
CA GLU A 85 5.79 -10.58 -12.69
C GLU A 85 6.21 -9.36 -11.86
N LEU A 86 6.02 -8.15 -12.39
CA LEU A 86 6.32 -6.90 -11.68
C LEU A 86 5.53 -6.81 -10.37
N PHE A 87 4.23 -7.15 -10.39
CA PHE A 87 3.39 -7.10 -9.21
C PHE A 87 3.89 -8.04 -8.11
N ARG A 88 4.24 -9.28 -8.48
CA ARG A 88 4.71 -10.32 -7.56
C ARG A 88 6.15 -10.10 -7.06
N THR A 89 6.93 -9.26 -7.72
CA THR A 89 8.34 -9.01 -7.41
C THR A 89 8.53 -7.58 -6.92
N VAL A 90 8.72 -6.64 -7.85
CA VAL A 90 9.05 -5.23 -7.60
C VAL A 90 8.01 -4.58 -6.69
N ILE A 91 6.72 -4.70 -7.01
CA ILE A 91 5.66 -4.00 -6.28
C ILE A 91 5.46 -4.60 -4.89
N GLN A 92 5.39 -5.94 -4.78
CA GLN A 92 5.28 -6.61 -3.49
C GLN A 92 6.41 -6.21 -2.53
N THR A 93 7.65 -6.13 -3.02
CA THR A 93 8.80 -5.74 -2.21
C THR A 93 8.82 -4.23 -1.95
N ALA A 94 8.40 -3.39 -2.90
CA ALA A 94 8.28 -1.95 -2.71
C ALA A 94 7.32 -1.60 -1.57
N VAL A 95 6.12 -2.20 -1.56
CA VAL A 95 5.14 -2.03 -0.48
C VAL A 95 5.70 -2.51 0.86
N ALA A 96 6.38 -3.66 0.88
CA ALA A 96 7.03 -4.17 2.08
C ALA A 96 8.06 -3.17 2.65
N HIS A 97 8.85 -2.53 1.78
CA HIS A 97 9.79 -1.49 2.19
C HIS A 97 9.10 -0.22 2.66
N GLY A 98 8.04 0.24 1.98
CA GLY A 98 7.29 1.44 2.38
C GLY A 98 6.67 1.30 3.77
N VAL A 99 6.12 0.13 4.09
CA VAL A 99 5.62 -0.19 5.44
C VAL A 99 6.76 -0.15 6.48
N LEU A 100 7.91 -0.72 6.17
CA LEU A 100 9.07 -0.68 7.08
C LEU A 100 9.66 0.73 7.21
N ASP A 101 9.50 1.60 6.22
CA ASP A 101 9.90 2.99 6.32
C ASP A 101 9.07 3.73 7.35
N CYS A 102 7.75 3.53 7.37
CA CYS A 102 6.88 4.09 8.42
C CYS A 102 7.27 3.58 9.82
N VAL A 103 7.72 2.31 9.93
CA VAL A 103 8.26 1.78 11.19
C VAL A 103 9.62 2.40 11.54
N ARG A 104 10.50 2.57 10.56
CA ARG A 104 11.83 3.17 10.73
C ARG A 104 11.72 4.63 11.17
N ASN A 105 10.78 5.36 10.59
CA ASN A 105 10.49 6.77 10.86
C ASN A 105 9.65 6.96 12.14
N SER A 106 9.31 5.88 12.84
CA SER A 106 8.49 5.89 14.07
C SER A 106 7.05 6.42 13.90
N GLU A 107 6.56 6.53 12.66
CA GLU A 107 5.14 6.78 12.38
C GLU A 107 4.29 5.61 12.89
N ILE A 108 4.76 4.38 12.62
CA ILE A 108 4.33 3.16 13.29
C ILE A 108 5.35 2.83 14.39
N PRO A 109 5.00 2.95 15.68
CA PRO A 109 5.88 2.55 16.76
C PRO A 109 6.26 1.07 16.65
N LYS A 110 7.56 0.74 16.71
CA LYS A 110 8.07 -0.65 16.63
C LYS A 110 7.34 -1.62 17.58
N LYS A 111 6.97 -1.15 18.78
CA LYS A 111 6.25 -1.96 19.78
C LYS A 111 4.86 -2.40 19.33
N LYS A 112 4.23 -1.64 18.44
CA LYS A 112 2.90 -1.91 17.87
C LYS A 112 2.95 -2.71 16.56
N ALA A 113 4.14 -2.90 15.98
CA ALA A 113 4.27 -3.55 14.68
C ALA A 113 3.76 -5.01 14.65
N ASN A 114 3.69 -5.69 15.79
CA ASN A 114 3.11 -7.04 15.87
C ASN A 114 1.60 -7.05 16.17
N ASP A 115 1.05 -5.92 16.63
CA ASP A 115 -0.35 -5.80 17.03
C ASP A 115 -1.21 -5.19 15.91
N LEU A 116 -0.58 -4.68 14.85
CA LEU A 116 -1.24 -4.09 13.71
C LEU A 116 -1.21 -5.01 12.49
N VAL A 117 -2.22 -4.84 11.63
CA VAL A 117 -2.26 -5.39 10.28
C VAL A 117 -2.56 -4.29 9.27
N ILE A 118 -2.12 -4.50 8.03
CA ILE A 118 -2.38 -3.63 6.90
C ILE A 118 -2.99 -4.46 5.76
N ILE A 119 -4.01 -3.91 5.11
CA ILE A 119 -4.52 -4.41 3.83
C ILE A 119 -4.24 -3.30 2.82
N ALA A 120 -3.40 -3.58 1.83
CA ALA A 120 -2.99 -2.61 0.82
C ALA A 120 -3.51 -3.03 -0.56
N ASN A 121 -4.42 -2.23 -1.11
CA ASN A 121 -4.91 -2.33 -2.47
C ASN A 121 -4.02 -1.46 -3.36
N ILE A 122 -3.33 -2.12 -4.30
CA ILE A 122 -2.36 -1.50 -5.19
C ILE A 122 -2.89 -1.54 -6.61
N TRP A 123 -2.92 -0.38 -7.24
CA TRP A 123 -3.06 -0.29 -8.68
C TRP A 123 -1.68 -0.15 -9.30
N LEU A 124 -1.32 -1.12 -10.15
CA LEU A 124 -0.12 -1.07 -10.97
C LEU A 124 -0.52 -0.56 -12.35
N ASP A 125 0.04 0.58 -12.75
CA ASP A 125 -0.24 1.24 -14.03
C ASP A 125 -0.02 0.28 -15.22
N PRO A 126 -1.04 0.02 -16.06
CA PRO A 126 -0.90 -0.84 -17.24
C PRO A 126 0.19 -0.41 -18.22
N GLU A 127 0.59 0.87 -18.24
CA GLU A 127 1.67 1.40 -19.08
C GLU A 127 3.01 0.68 -18.85
N VAL A 128 3.19 0.04 -17.69
CA VAL A 128 4.39 -0.77 -17.40
C VAL A 128 4.54 -1.97 -18.33
N CYS A 129 3.46 -2.40 -18.99
CA CYS A 129 3.44 -3.47 -19.98
C CYS A 129 3.82 -2.97 -21.37
N GLU A 130 3.38 -1.77 -21.71
CA GLU A 130 3.53 -1.20 -23.06
C GLU A 130 4.93 -0.66 -23.30
N ARG A 131 5.63 -0.25 -22.23
CA ARG A 131 6.94 0.41 -22.33
C ARG A 131 8.08 -0.55 -22.07
N GLU A 132 8.99 -0.65 -23.03
CA GLU A 132 10.23 -1.41 -22.86
C GLU A 132 11.27 -0.60 -22.08
N GLY A 133 12.12 -1.29 -21.31
CA GLY A 133 13.29 -0.68 -20.68
C GLY A 133 13.01 0.23 -19.46
N LEU A 134 11.81 0.19 -18.89
CA LEU A 134 11.54 0.88 -17.62
C LEU A 134 12.47 0.35 -16.52
N ASP A 135 13.13 1.25 -15.78
CA ASP A 135 14.01 0.87 -14.68
C ASP A 135 13.19 0.39 -13.48
N GLU A 136 13.24 -0.91 -13.20
CA GLU A 136 12.57 -1.53 -12.06
C GLU A 136 12.95 -0.88 -10.71
N LYS A 137 14.13 -0.27 -10.58
CA LYS A 137 14.52 0.45 -9.36
C LYS A 137 13.74 1.74 -9.19
N GLN A 138 13.41 2.42 -10.28
CA GLN A 138 12.60 3.63 -10.25
C GLN A 138 11.14 3.26 -9.97
N ILE A 139 10.61 2.21 -10.63
CA ILE A 139 9.29 1.64 -10.31
C ILE A 139 9.23 1.27 -8.81
N PHE A 140 10.24 0.54 -8.32
CA PHE A 140 10.35 0.17 -6.91
C PHE A 140 10.27 1.39 -5.99
N THR A 141 11.02 2.44 -6.30
CA THR A 141 11.07 3.65 -5.48
C THR A 141 9.72 4.37 -5.47
N LEU A 142 9.09 4.54 -6.64
CA LEU A 142 7.76 5.14 -6.77
C LEU A 142 6.73 4.42 -5.91
N TYR A 143 6.64 3.09 -6.00
CA TYR A 143 5.64 2.31 -5.26
C TYR A 143 5.96 2.20 -3.76
N ARG A 144 7.25 2.23 -3.38
CA ARG A 144 7.68 2.27 -1.99
C ARG A 144 7.24 3.58 -1.33
N ASP A 145 7.52 4.71 -1.99
CA ASP A 145 7.18 6.03 -1.49
C ASP A 145 5.67 6.25 -1.47
N ASN A 146 4.96 5.74 -2.49
CA ASN A 146 3.51 5.79 -2.57
C ASN A 146 2.84 5.00 -1.42
N ALA A 147 3.32 3.79 -1.14
CA ALA A 147 2.83 2.98 -0.02
C ALA A 147 3.12 3.64 1.33
N ALA A 148 4.33 4.16 1.54
CA ALA A 148 4.68 4.88 2.76
C ALA A 148 3.78 6.12 2.97
N LYS A 149 3.54 6.89 1.90
CA LYS A 149 2.65 8.08 1.96
C LYS A 149 1.20 7.72 2.26
N ALA A 150 0.68 6.61 1.71
CA ALA A 150 -0.67 6.14 2.03
C ALA A 150 -0.79 5.75 3.52
N VAL A 151 0.20 5.05 4.06
CA VAL A 151 0.24 4.70 5.49
C VAL A 151 0.36 5.95 6.36
N HIS A 152 1.22 6.89 5.99
CA HIS A 152 1.37 8.17 6.68
C HIS A 152 0.03 8.90 6.79
N LYS A 153 -0.62 9.11 5.64
CA LYS A 153 -1.92 9.80 5.57
C LYS A 153 -2.98 9.11 6.41
N ALA A 154 -3.03 7.78 6.40
CA ALA A 154 -3.95 7.03 7.26
C ALA A 154 -3.69 7.34 8.74
N LEU A 155 -2.42 7.32 9.16
CA LEU A 155 -2.04 7.53 10.56
C LEU A 155 -2.22 8.98 11.04
N CYS A 156 -2.17 9.94 10.12
CA CYS A 156 -2.28 11.37 10.40
C CYS A 156 -3.68 11.96 10.13
N TYR A 157 -4.64 11.16 9.65
CA TYR A 157 -5.96 11.63 9.20
C TYR A 157 -5.86 12.71 8.12
N GLU A 158 -5.02 12.46 7.11
CA GLU A 158 -4.77 13.41 6.04
C GLU A 158 -5.40 13.00 4.70
N PRO A 159 -6.00 13.95 3.96
CA PRO A 159 -6.27 15.34 4.37
C PRO A 159 -7.34 15.41 5.47
N SER A 160 -7.34 16.49 6.26
CA SER A 160 -8.37 16.71 7.27
C SER A 160 -9.73 17.02 6.63
N VAL A 161 -10.81 16.80 7.39
CA VAL A 161 -12.18 17.12 6.93
C VAL A 161 -12.34 18.61 6.60
N ASP A 162 -11.75 19.50 7.40
CA ASP A 162 -11.81 20.94 7.16
C ASP A 162 -11.13 21.32 5.83
N TRP A 163 -9.96 20.73 5.54
CA TRP A 163 -9.28 20.95 4.27
C TRP A 163 -10.12 20.44 3.10
N LEU A 164 -10.75 19.27 3.24
CA LEU A 164 -11.62 18.70 2.22
C LEU A 164 -12.82 19.61 1.93
N LEU A 165 -13.51 20.10 2.96
CA LEU A 165 -14.65 21.01 2.81
C LEU A 165 -14.24 22.35 2.18
N GLU A 166 -13.03 22.84 2.47
CA GLU A 166 -12.49 24.05 1.86
C GLU A 166 -12.17 23.87 0.37
N LYS A 167 -11.66 22.69 -0.02
CA LYS A 167 -11.10 22.46 -1.35
C LYS A 167 -12.01 21.73 -2.33
N GLN A 168 -13.04 21.02 -1.87
CA GLN A 168 -13.83 20.08 -2.68
C GLN A 168 -14.33 20.65 -4.02
N ASP A 169 -14.76 21.93 -4.05
CA ASP A 169 -15.31 22.56 -5.25
C ASP A 169 -14.23 22.94 -6.28
N ASN A 170 -12.96 22.95 -5.87
CA ASN A 170 -11.82 23.34 -6.70
C ASN A 170 -10.94 22.15 -7.13
N LEU A 171 -11.24 20.94 -6.64
CA LEU A 171 -10.51 19.73 -7.00
C LEU A 171 -11.20 19.04 -8.18
N LEU A 172 -10.40 18.65 -9.18
CA LEU A 172 -10.88 17.91 -10.34
C LEU A 172 -10.42 16.45 -10.22
N HIS A 173 -11.33 15.52 -10.52
CA HIS A 173 -10.95 14.15 -10.80
C HIS A 173 -10.49 14.07 -12.27
N GLN A 174 -9.25 13.67 -12.49
CA GLN A 174 -8.62 13.53 -13.81
C GLN A 174 -8.20 12.08 -14.02
#